data_AF-A0A9N9NRU8-F1
#
_entry.id   AF-A0A9N9NRU8-F1
#
_cell.length_a   1.000
_cell.length_b   1.000
_cell.length_c   1.000
_cell.angle_alpha   90.00
_cell.angle_beta   90.00
_cell.angle_gamma   90.00
#
_symmetry.space_group_name_H-M   'P 1'
#
loop_
_entity.id
_entity.type
_entity.pdbx_description
1 polymer ?
#
loop_
_entity_poly.entity_id
_entity_poly.type
_entity_poly.pdbx_seq_one_letter_code
_entity_poly.pdbx_strand_id
1 'polypeptide(L)'
;DVVGDPMEKSTLEALEWKLEKGDTVIPANQQSTRFQQRSQLQIRRRFQFSPALKRMSSISTVHTTRSKKTFVAVKGAPETLRDMYAYVPDDYEETYKFFMRRGSRVLALGYKYINDNMNIEEINDLSRESVESGLIFAGFLIFTCPLKEDAVSTIQMLNESSHRVIMITGDNPLTACHIAREVDIVDREVLILDIRENARSNDDLVWKSVDEKTVIPVNLAEPINSNIYQNYDLCITGTALSLFENKPSVKELLTHTWVYARVSPGQKEYILTALKQAGYTTLMCGDGTNDVGALKQAHIGVALLDGKPEDLKKIAEYQ
;
A
#
# COMPACT_ATOMS: atom_id res chain seq x y z
N ASP A 1 -3.95 26.24 1.37
CA ASP A 1 -4.44 24.88 1.62
C ASP A 1 -3.33 23.96 2.09
N VAL A 2 -3.67 22.99 2.93
CA VAL A 2 -2.75 21.92 3.32
C VAL A 2 -2.60 21.00 2.11
N VAL A 3 -1.36 20.83 1.65
CA VAL A 3 -1.01 19.95 0.52
C VAL A 3 -0.45 18.65 1.08
N GLY A 4 -0.92 17.51 0.58
CA GLY A 4 -0.47 16.20 1.03
C GLY A 4 -1.30 15.07 0.42
N ASP A 5 -0.99 13.85 0.83
CA ASP A 5 -1.73 12.66 0.43
C ASP A 5 -3.21 12.77 0.88
N PRO A 6 -4.18 12.49 -0.01
CA PRO A 6 -5.61 12.61 0.31
C PRO A 6 -6.06 11.78 1.51
N MET A 7 -5.47 10.58 1.72
CA MET A 7 -5.82 9.73 2.86
C MET A 7 -5.30 10.34 4.17
N GLU A 8 -4.11 10.92 4.15
CA GLU A 8 -3.54 11.62 5.31
C GLU A 8 -4.36 12.84 5.68
N LYS A 9 -4.79 13.63 4.69
CA LYS A 9 -5.66 14.78 4.88
C LYS A 9 -7.01 14.37 5.49
N SER A 10 -7.63 13.34 4.91
CA SER A 10 -8.91 12.79 5.40
C SER A 10 -8.79 12.28 6.84
N THR A 11 -7.67 11.65 7.20
CA THR A 11 -7.40 11.20 8.56
C THR A 11 -7.30 12.38 9.54
N LEU A 12 -6.59 13.43 9.15
CA LEU A 12 -6.40 14.62 9.99
C LEU A 12 -7.74 15.33 10.24
N GLU A 13 -8.57 15.44 9.20
CA GLU A 13 -9.92 16.00 9.27
C GLU A 13 -10.83 15.15 10.17
N ALA A 14 -10.81 13.82 10.00
CA ALA A 14 -11.61 12.89 10.79
C ALA A 14 -11.22 12.87 12.28
N LEU A 15 -9.94 13.09 12.59
CA LEU A 15 -9.45 13.19 13.97
C LEU A 15 -9.66 14.58 14.59
N GLU A 16 -10.21 15.54 13.84
CA GLU A 16 -10.40 16.93 14.25
C GLU A 16 -9.08 17.63 14.64
N TRP A 17 -8.01 17.43 13.88
CA TRP A 17 -6.75 18.18 14.03
C TRP A 17 -6.51 19.13 12.86
N LYS A 18 -5.76 20.21 13.10
CA LYS A 18 -5.40 21.20 12.09
C LYS A 18 -3.90 21.42 12.06
N LEU A 19 -3.34 21.50 10.86
CA LEU A 19 -1.97 21.89 10.61
C LEU A 19 -1.91 23.38 10.28
N GLU A 20 -1.23 24.15 11.12
CA GLU A 20 -0.99 25.58 10.95
C GLU A 20 0.40 25.86 10.34
N LYS A 21 0.64 27.13 9.99
CA LYS A 21 1.94 27.59 9.49
C LYS A 21 3.04 27.32 10.53
N GLY A 22 4.23 26.95 10.05
CA GLY A 22 5.36 26.61 10.92
C GLY A 22 5.27 25.22 11.55
N ASP A 23 4.64 24.27 10.85
CA ASP A 23 4.60 22.85 11.21
C ASP A 23 4.01 22.59 12.61
N THR A 24 3.06 23.44 12.99
CA THR A 24 2.35 23.36 14.27
C THR A 24 1.03 22.63 14.07
N VAL A 25 0.75 21.63 14.90
CA VAL A 25 -0.47 20.83 14.87
C VAL A 25 -1.26 21.11 16.15
N ILE A 26 -2.52 21.52 15.98
CA ILE A 26 -3.44 21.86 17.07
C ILE A 26 -4.78 21.14 16.92
N PRO A 27 -5.49 20.85 18.02
CA PRO A 27 -6.84 20.33 17.95
C PRO A 27 -7.79 21.39 17.38
N ALA A 28 -8.70 20.98 16.49
CA ALA A 28 -9.66 21.85 15.82
C ALA A 28 -10.76 22.36 16.76
N ASN A 29 -11.15 21.55 17.76
CA ASN A 29 -12.18 21.86 18.74
C ASN A 29 -11.55 22.02 20.14
N GLN A 30 -11.46 23.26 20.62
CA GLN A 30 -10.91 23.57 21.95
C GLN A 30 -11.94 23.45 23.09
N GLN A 31 -13.19 23.08 22.81
CA GLN A 31 -14.31 23.15 23.78
C GLN A 31 -14.86 21.79 24.26
N SER A 32 -14.50 20.67 23.63
CA SER A 32 -15.10 19.36 23.91
C SER A 32 -14.06 18.34 24.34
N THR A 33 -13.71 18.35 25.63
CA THR A 33 -13.53 17.18 26.52
C THR A 33 -12.61 17.54 27.70
N ARG A 34 -12.99 17.09 28.90
CA ARG A 34 -12.28 17.28 30.19
C ARG A 34 -10.83 16.75 30.24
N PHE A 35 -10.27 16.26 29.13
CA PHE A 35 -9.00 15.53 29.09
C PHE A 35 -7.87 16.16 28.26
N GLN A 36 -8.10 17.25 27.52
CA GLN A 36 -7.01 17.89 26.76
C GLN A 36 -6.48 19.13 27.47
N GLN A 37 -5.41 18.94 28.26
CA GLN A 37 -4.45 20.01 28.46
C GLN A 37 -4.01 20.55 27.09
N ARG A 38 -3.92 21.88 26.96
CA ARG A 38 -3.37 22.61 25.80
C ARG A 38 -2.06 21.99 25.32
N SER A 39 -2.15 20.99 24.45
CA SER A 39 -1.00 20.24 23.97
C SER A 39 -0.79 20.64 22.52
N GLN A 40 0.06 21.63 22.33
CA GLN A 40 0.51 22.03 21.00
C GLN A 40 1.64 21.08 20.58
N LEU A 41 1.53 20.53 19.39
CA LEU A 41 2.55 19.68 18.81
C LEU A 41 3.27 20.46 17.71
N GLN A 42 4.59 20.52 17.76
CA GLN A 42 5.41 21.15 16.73
C GLN A 42 6.29 20.10 16.06
N ILE A 43 6.07 19.86 14.77
CA ILE A 43 6.88 18.93 13.99
C ILE A 43 8.26 19.57 13.75
N ARG A 44 9.32 18.84 14.11
CA ARG A 44 10.70 19.31 13.97
C ARG A 44 11.39 18.68 12.78
N ARG A 45 11.16 17.38 12.57
CA ARG A 45 11.77 16.61 11.49
C ARG A 45 10.82 15.55 10.97
N ARG A 46 10.89 15.31 9.66
CA ARG A 46 10.14 14.26 8.97
C ARG A 46 11.12 13.36 8.23
N PHE A 47 11.03 12.06 8.43
CA PHE A 47 11.59 11.07 7.52
C PHE A 47 10.52 10.72 6.51
N GLN A 48 10.80 11.06 5.24
CA GLN A 48 9.85 10.84 4.16
C GLN A 48 9.52 9.36 3.99
N PHE A 49 8.33 9.11 3.45
CA PHE A 49 7.93 7.78 3.05
C PHE A 49 8.92 7.22 2.04
N SER A 50 9.41 6.01 2.31
CA SER A 50 10.24 5.26 1.36
C SER A 50 9.43 4.05 0.88
N PRO A 51 9.16 3.89 -0.42
CA PRO A 51 8.48 2.71 -0.96
C PRO A 51 9.18 1.39 -0.62
N ALA A 52 10.51 1.41 -0.54
CA ALA A 52 11.30 0.23 -0.16
C ALA A 52 11.11 -0.12 1.32
N LEU A 53 11.03 0.88 2.20
CA LEU A 53 10.85 0.69 3.65
C LEU A 53 9.38 0.65 4.09
N LYS A 54 8.44 0.99 3.21
CA LYS A 54 6.98 0.99 3.41
C LYS A 54 6.52 1.73 4.67
N ARG A 55 7.26 2.77 5.07
CA ARG A 55 7.01 3.51 6.31
C ARG A 55 7.55 4.94 6.25
N MET A 56 7.02 5.76 7.15
CA MET A 56 7.47 7.13 7.40
C MET A 56 7.43 7.43 8.89
N SER A 57 8.24 8.39 9.31
CA SER A 57 8.35 8.77 10.72
C SER A 57 8.49 10.28 10.88
N SER A 58 8.04 10.79 12.03
CA SER A 58 8.11 12.20 12.37
C SER A 58 8.57 12.38 13.80
N ILE A 59 9.47 13.33 14.00
CA ILE A 59 9.92 13.77 15.30
C ILE A 59 9.25 15.11 15.58
N SER A 60 8.54 15.16 16.69
CA SER A 60 7.75 16.30 17.12
C SER A 60 8.08 16.68 18.56
N THR A 61 7.96 17.95 18.87
CA THR A 61 7.99 18.45 20.24
C THR A 61 6.57 18.63 20.73
N VAL A 62 6.22 17.98 21.84
CA VAL A 62 4.94 18.20 22.53
C VAL A 62 5.17 19.20 23.65
N HIS A 63 4.45 20.31 23.58
CA HIS A 63 4.44 21.34 24.62
C HIS A 63 3.28 21.07 25.57
N THR A 64 3.59 20.50 26.74
CA THR A 64 2.65 20.40 27.85
C THR A 64 2.93 21.53 28.84
N THR A 65 1.90 21.98 29.57
CA THR A 65 2.00 23.08 30.56
C THR A 65 3.12 22.93 31.60
N ARG A 66 3.69 21.73 31.79
CA ARG A 66 4.76 21.44 32.75
C ARG A 66 6.06 20.88 32.16
N SER A 67 6.09 20.48 30.88
CA SER A 67 7.28 19.82 30.30
C SER A 67 7.26 19.87 28.77
N LYS A 68 8.45 19.99 28.18
CA LYS A 68 8.68 19.82 26.73
C LYS A 68 9.22 18.41 26.49
N LYS A 69 8.43 17.57 25.82
CA LYS A 69 8.80 16.19 25.50
C LYS A 69 9.05 16.01 24.02
N THR A 70 10.06 15.23 23.67
CA THR A 70 10.27 14.80 22.28
C THR A 70 9.48 13.53 22.02
N PHE A 71 8.55 13.63 21.08
CA PHE A 71 7.64 12.58 20.65
C PHE A 71 8.00 12.13 19.23
N VAL A 72 8.21 10.83 19.08
CA VAL A 72 8.39 10.18 17.80
C VAL A 72 7.11 9.45 17.44
N ALA A 73 6.61 9.69 16.24
CA ALA A 73 5.52 8.92 15.65
C ALA A 73 6.00 8.25 14.36
N VAL A 74 5.59 7.00 14.17
CA VAL A 74 5.90 6.19 13.00
C VAL A 74 4.59 5.61 12.48
N LYS A 75 4.40 5.66 11.17
CA LYS A 75 3.31 4.96 10.50
C LYS A 75 3.81 4.22 9.28
N GLY A 76 3.23 3.07 9.00
CA GLY A 76 3.64 2.25 7.85
C GLY A 76 2.86 0.97 7.73
N ALA A 77 3.36 0.08 6.86
CA ALA A 77 2.79 -1.25 6.67
C ALA A 77 2.88 -2.08 7.96
N PRO A 78 1.81 -2.79 8.35
CA PRO A 78 1.75 -3.48 9.63
C PRO A 78 2.80 -4.59 9.78
N GLU A 79 3.12 -5.30 8.70
CA GLU A 79 4.15 -6.33 8.72
C GLU A 79 5.56 -5.75 8.87
N THR A 80 5.80 -4.51 8.44
CA THR A 80 7.11 -3.86 8.57
C THR A 80 7.31 -3.25 9.95
N LEU A 81 6.26 -2.70 10.55
CA LEU A 81 6.35 -2.09 11.88
C LEU A 81 6.38 -3.14 13.00
N ARG A 82 5.91 -4.37 12.74
CA ARG A 82 5.91 -5.48 13.71
C ARG A 82 7.25 -5.63 14.43
N ASP A 83 8.34 -5.71 13.67
CA ASP A 83 9.69 -5.96 14.20
C ASP A 83 10.31 -4.74 14.91
N MET A 84 9.65 -3.58 14.83
CA MET A 84 10.10 -2.32 15.44
C MET A 84 9.49 -2.07 16.81
N TYR A 85 8.43 -2.80 17.16
CA TYR A 85 7.77 -2.65 18.44
C TYR A 85 8.55 -3.33 19.56
N ALA A 86 8.58 -2.70 20.72
CA ALA A 86 9.14 -3.30 21.93
C ALA A 86 8.26 -4.44 22.46
N TYR A 87 6.94 -4.32 22.25
CA TYR A 87 5.95 -5.33 22.62
C TYR A 87 4.87 -5.36 21.54
N VAL A 88 4.62 -6.55 20.98
CA VAL A 88 3.61 -6.80 19.96
C VAL A 88 2.45 -7.55 20.63
N PRO A 89 1.20 -7.05 20.54
CA PRO A 89 0.02 -7.79 21.00
C PRO A 89 -0.14 -9.15 20.30
N ASP A 90 -0.65 -10.16 21.01
CA ASP A 90 -0.80 -11.51 20.48
C ASP A 90 -1.73 -11.57 19.25
N ASP A 91 -2.76 -10.72 19.23
CA ASP A 91 -3.77 -10.62 18.17
C ASP A 91 -3.40 -9.63 17.05
N TYR A 92 -2.20 -9.04 17.08
CA TYR A 92 -1.77 -8.01 16.14
C TYR A 92 -1.89 -8.48 14.69
N GLU A 93 -1.36 -9.67 14.40
CA GLU A 93 -1.29 -10.21 13.04
C GLU A 93 -2.65 -10.63 12.49
N GLU A 94 -3.42 -11.36 13.30
CA GLU A 94 -4.78 -11.77 12.93
C GLU A 94 -5.67 -10.56 12.67
N THR A 95 -5.57 -9.52 13.51
CA THR A 95 -6.38 -8.31 13.41
C THR A 95 -6.15 -7.57 12.09
N TYR A 96 -4.91 -7.26 11.72
CA TYR A 96 -4.70 -6.54 10.46
C TYR A 96 -5.01 -7.42 9.24
N LYS A 97 -4.68 -8.73 9.28
CA LYS A 97 -5.00 -9.68 8.20
C LYS A 97 -6.51 -9.79 8.01
N PHE A 98 -7.31 -9.77 9.08
CA PHE A 98 -8.77 -9.80 9.04
C PHE A 98 -9.38 -8.64 8.24
N PHE A 99 -8.85 -7.42 8.42
CA PHE A 99 -9.31 -6.25 7.66
C PHE A 99 -8.78 -6.23 6.22
N MET A 100 -7.51 -6.64 6.01
CA MET A 100 -6.95 -6.73 4.65
C MET A 100 -7.67 -7.75 3.77
N ARG A 101 -8.07 -8.89 4.32
CA ARG A 101 -8.88 -9.92 3.63
C ARG A 101 -10.27 -9.42 3.23
N ARG A 102 -10.72 -8.29 3.77
CA ARG A 102 -11.97 -7.59 3.40
C ARG A 102 -11.73 -6.35 2.54
N GLY A 103 -10.58 -6.28 1.86
CA GLY A 103 -10.28 -5.17 0.94
C GLY A 103 -9.94 -3.85 1.63
N SER A 104 -9.79 -3.83 2.96
CA SER A 104 -9.39 -2.60 3.66
C SER A 104 -7.87 -2.40 3.58
N ARG A 105 -7.45 -1.15 3.44
CA ARG A 105 -6.05 -0.75 3.57
C ARG A 105 -5.76 -0.43 5.03
N VAL A 106 -4.82 -1.17 5.62
CA VAL A 106 -4.47 -1.03 7.04
C VAL A 106 -3.08 -0.44 7.19
N LEU A 107 -2.95 0.58 8.03
CA LEU A 107 -1.67 1.15 8.47
C LEU A 107 -1.50 0.92 9.97
N ALA A 108 -0.31 0.50 10.38
CA ALA A 108 0.05 0.42 11.78
C ALA A 108 0.65 1.73 12.28
N LEU A 109 0.37 2.07 13.53
CA LEU A 109 0.90 3.24 14.21
C LEU A 109 1.82 2.82 15.35
N GLY A 110 2.95 3.49 15.45
CA GLY A 110 3.90 3.32 16.55
C GLY A 110 4.36 4.66 17.06
N TYR A 111 4.66 4.73 18.36
CA TYR A 111 5.23 5.93 18.94
C TYR A 111 6.28 5.63 20.00
N LYS A 112 7.11 6.63 20.30
CA LYS A 112 8.14 6.55 21.34
C LYS A 112 8.42 7.93 21.90
N TYR A 113 8.75 7.98 23.18
CA TYR A 113 9.31 9.17 23.81
C TYR A 113 10.80 8.94 24.01
N ILE A 114 11.63 9.92 23.64
CA ILE A 114 13.10 9.79 23.78
C ILE A 114 13.51 10.45 25.10
N ASN A 115 13.67 11.77 25.11
CA ASN A 115 14.10 12.54 26.28
C ASN A 115 13.28 13.83 26.40
N ASP A 116 13.22 14.34 27.63
CA ASP A 116 12.71 15.67 27.92
C ASP A 116 13.77 16.71 27.49
N ASN A 117 13.33 17.78 26.81
CA ASN A 117 14.16 18.94 26.43
C ASN A 117 15.29 18.73 25.39
N MET A 118 15.16 17.86 24.39
CA MET A 118 16.14 17.86 23.28
C MET A 118 16.17 19.19 22.51
N ASN A 119 17.38 19.56 22.09
CA ASN A 119 17.65 20.69 21.20
C ASN A 119 17.42 20.30 19.72
N ILE A 120 17.30 21.31 18.86
CA ILE A 120 17.04 21.09 17.41
C ILE A 120 18.21 20.37 16.74
N GLU A 121 19.44 20.67 17.14
CA GLU A 121 20.67 20.03 16.61
C GLU A 121 20.69 18.53 16.92
N GLU A 122 20.41 18.16 18.18
CA GLU A 122 20.32 16.76 18.60
C GLU A 122 19.25 15.98 17.81
N ILE A 123 18.12 16.62 17.50
CA ILE A 123 17.03 16.01 16.69
C ILE A 123 17.48 15.78 15.24
N ASN A 124 18.33 16.64 14.70
CA ASN A 124 18.83 16.53 13.33
C ASN A 124 19.92 15.46 13.19
N ASP A 125 20.66 15.18 14.27
CA ASP A 125 21.69 14.14 14.28
C ASP A 125 21.13 12.73 14.50
N LEU A 126 19.88 12.59 14.94
CA LEU A 126 19.24 11.28 15.10
C LEU A 126 19.19 10.51 13.78
N SER A 127 19.65 9.27 13.80
CA SER A 127 19.52 8.35 12.67
C SER A 127 18.10 7.81 12.57
N ARG A 128 17.68 7.43 11.36
CA ARG A 128 16.34 6.89 11.11
C ARG A 128 16.10 5.59 11.92
N GLU A 129 17.12 4.76 12.03
CA GLU A 129 17.09 3.46 12.72
C GLU A 129 16.91 3.63 14.23
N SER A 130 17.53 4.65 14.82
CA SER A 130 17.38 4.95 16.25
C SER A 130 15.97 5.46 16.62
N VAL A 131 15.36 6.17 15.67
CA VAL A 131 14.02 6.76 15.80
C VAL A 131 12.95 5.69 15.62
N GLU A 132 13.14 4.77 14.67
CA GLU A 132 12.18 3.74 14.29
C GLU A 132 12.34 2.41 15.08
N SER A 133 13.01 2.42 16.24
CA SER A 133 13.24 1.22 17.06
C SER A 133 12.69 1.35 18.48
N GLY A 134 12.20 0.23 19.02
CA GLY A 134 11.64 0.15 20.37
C GLY A 134 10.34 0.94 20.51
N LEU A 135 9.48 0.85 19.51
CA LEU A 135 8.22 1.58 19.45
C LEU A 135 7.15 0.95 20.35
N ILE A 136 6.23 1.77 20.83
CA ILE A 136 5.00 1.33 21.49
C ILE A 136 3.91 1.29 20.43
N PHE A 137 3.20 0.17 20.34
CA PHE A 137 2.06 0.04 19.44
C PHE A 137 0.92 0.98 19.87
N ALA A 138 0.45 1.81 18.93
CA ALA A 138 -0.60 2.79 19.20
C ALA A 138 -1.98 2.32 18.72
N GLY A 139 -2.02 1.46 17.70
CA GLY A 139 -3.24 1.02 17.04
C GLY A 139 -3.10 0.94 15.52
N PHE A 140 -4.20 0.61 14.85
CA PHE A 140 -4.32 0.57 13.40
C PHE A 140 -5.19 1.71 12.88
N LEU A 141 -4.87 2.20 11.68
CA LEU A 141 -5.77 3.00 10.85
C LEU A 141 -6.28 2.12 9.72
N ILE A 142 -7.61 2.06 9.57
CA ILE A 142 -8.28 1.22 8.59
C ILE A 142 -8.99 2.13 7.61
N PHE A 143 -8.66 1.97 6.33
CA PHE A 143 -9.26 2.71 5.24
C PHE A 143 -10.02 1.75 4.35
N THR A 144 -11.29 2.05 4.11
CA THR A 144 -12.09 1.40 3.09
C THR A 144 -12.00 2.22 1.81
N CYS A 145 -11.48 1.62 0.73
CA CYS A 145 -11.46 2.24 -0.58
C CYS A 145 -12.67 1.70 -1.36
N PRO A 146 -13.80 2.43 -1.42
CA PRO A 146 -14.96 1.96 -2.17
C PRO A 146 -14.64 1.85 -3.65
N LEU A 147 -15.21 0.85 -4.31
CA LEU A 147 -15.13 0.72 -5.76
C LEU A 147 -15.93 1.83 -6.44
N LYS A 148 -15.51 2.20 -7.66
CA LYS A 148 -16.34 3.05 -8.52
C LYS A 148 -17.60 2.28 -8.92
N GLU A 149 -18.74 2.97 -8.94
CA GLU A 149 -20.05 2.36 -9.19
C GLU A 149 -20.12 1.63 -10.54
N ASP A 150 -19.37 2.10 -11.54
CA ASP A 150 -19.30 1.57 -12.90
C ASP A 150 -18.23 0.48 -13.10
N ALA A 151 -17.37 0.25 -12.10
CA ALA A 151 -16.23 -0.65 -12.23
C ALA A 151 -16.67 -2.09 -12.51
N VAL A 152 -17.57 -2.64 -11.67
CA VAL A 152 -18.03 -4.03 -11.78
C VAL A 152 -18.68 -4.29 -13.14
N SER A 153 -19.63 -3.45 -13.56
CA SER A 153 -20.30 -3.59 -14.85
C SER A 153 -19.34 -3.46 -16.04
N THR A 154 -18.33 -2.60 -15.94
CA THR A 154 -17.35 -2.40 -17.02
C THR A 154 -16.46 -3.62 -17.20
N ILE A 155 -15.97 -4.19 -16.10
CA ILE A 155 -15.14 -5.40 -16.14
C ILE A 155 -15.95 -6.59 -16.67
N GLN A 156 -17.21 -6.70 -16.25
CA GLN A 156 -18.10 -7.74 -16.75
C GLN A 156 -18.28 -7.64 -18.28
N MET A 157 -18.55 -6.45 -18.82
CA MET A 157 -18.65 -6.26 -20.28
C MET A 157 -17.36 -6.62 -21.03
N LEU A 158 -16.20 -6.32 -20.45
CA LEU A 158 -14.90 -6.70 -21.03
C LEU A 158 -14.70 -8.22 -21.04
N ASN A 159 -15.04 -8.89 -19.93
CA ASN A 159 -14.99 -10.35 -19.83
C ASN A 159 -15.93 -11.02 -20.84
N GLU A 160 -17.16 -10.52 -20.99
CA GLU A 160 -18.14 -11.01 -21.98
C GLU A 160 -17.69 -10.76 -23.43
N SER A 161 -16.88 -9.72 -23.66
CA SER A 161 -16.26 -9.40 -24.95
C SER A 161 -14.98 -10.19 -25.22
N SER A 162 -14.71 -11.27 -24.48
CA SER A 162 -13.50 -12.10 -24.60
C SER A 162 -12.18 -11.35 -24.38
N HIS A 163 -12.21 -10.23 -23.65
CA HIS A 163 -10.99 -9.54 -23.24
C HIS A 163 -10.46 -10.16 -21.95
N ARG A 164 -9.13 -10.27 -21.86
CA ARG A 164 -8.47 -10.68 -20.63
C ARG A 164 -8.16 -9.45 -19.79
N VAL A 165 -8.84 -9.28 -18.68
CA VAL A 165 -8.58 -8.17 -17.75
C VAL A 165 -7.63 -8.64 -16.64
N ILE A 166 -6.58 -7.87 -16.37
CA ILE A 166 -5.64 -8.12 -15.27
C ILE A 166 -5.51 -6.89 -14.38
N MET A 167 -5.20 -7.09 -13.10
CA MET A 167 -4.97 -6.01 -12.14
C MET A 167 -3.48 -5.85 -11.85
N ILE A 168 -2.98 -4.61 -11.92
CA ILE A 168 -1.59 -4.28 -11.59
C ILE A 168 -1.58 -3.14 -10.55
N THR A 169 -1.32 -3.47 -9.28
CA THR A 169 -1.43 -2.52 -8.15
C THR A 169 -0.20 -2.48 -7.24
N GLY A 170 -0.01 -1.35 -6.58
CA GLY A 170 0.99 -1.17 -5.51
C GLY A 170 0.51 -1.63 -4.13
N ASP A 171 -0.77 -1.96 -3.98
CA ASP A 171 -1.36 -2.35 -2.70
C ASP A 171 -0.95 -3.76 -2.23
N ASN A 172 -1.35 -4.10 -1.00
CA ASN A 172 -1.11 -5.41 -0.41
C ASN A 172 -1.80 -6.52 -1.24
N PRO A 173 -1.16 -7.69 -1.44
CA PRO A 173 -1.77 -8.80 -2.18
C PRO A 173 -3.12 -9.24 -1.63
N LEU A 174 -3.34 -9.24 -0.31
CA LEU A 174 -4.62 -9.62 0.30
C LEU A 174 -5.76 -8.67 -0.13
N THR A 175 -5.50 -7.37 -0.07
CA THR A 175 -6.45 -6.33 -0.49
C THR A 175 -6.69 -6.42 -2.01
N ALA A 176 -5.62 -6.60 -2.79
CA ALA A 176 -5.71 -6.72 -4.25
C ALA A 176 -6.54 -7.95 -4.68
N CYS A 177 -6.32 -9.11 -4.04
CA CYS A 177 -7.10 -10.32 -4.31
C CYS A 177 -8.57 -10.16 -3.93
N HIS A 178 -8.85 -9.47 -2.82
CA HIS A 178 -10.23 -9.17 -2.41
C HIS A 178 -10.94 -8.31 -3.47
N ILE A 179 -10.32 -7.19 -3.87
CA ILE A 179 -10.89 -6.29 -4.87
C ILE A 179 -11.03 -7.00 -6.22
N ALA A 180 -10.02 -7.74 -6.65
CA ALA A 180 -10.05 -8.48 -7.92
C ALA A 180 -11.20 -9.49 -7.97
N ARG A 181 -11.56 -10.08 -6.83
CA ARG A 181 -12.70 -10.98 -6.72
C ARG A 181 -14.04 -10.25 -6.67
N GLU A 182 -14.08 -9.06 -6.10
CA GLU A 182 -15.30 -8.23 -6.06
C GLU A 182 -15.65 -7.66 -7.45
N VAL A 183 -14.66 -7.44 -8.32
CA VAL A 183 -14.86 -6.96 -9.70
C VAL A 183 -14.82 -8.07 -10.77
N ASP A 184 -14.86 -9.34 -10.38
CA ASP A 184 -14.81 -10.49 -11.30
C ASP A 184 -13.59 -10.54 -12.25
N ILE A 185 -12.41 -10.13 -11.76
CA ILE A 185 -11.12 -10.41 -12.43
C ILE A 185 -10.65 -11.84 -12.12
N VAL A 186 -10.96 -12.34 -10.93
CA VAL A 186 -10.65 -13.70 -10.48
C VAL A 186 -11.93 -14.34 -9.94
N ASP A 187 -12.09 -15.63 -10.21
CA ASP A 187 -13.27 -16.42 -9.82
C ASP A 187 -12.86 -17.58 -8.90
N ARG A 188 -11.70 -18.18 -9.18
CA ARG A 188 -11.20 -19.34 -8.43
C ARG A 188 -10.52 -18.92 -7.14
N GLU A 189 -10.14 -19.91 -6.34
CA GLU A 189 -9.26 -19.67 -5.21
C GLU A 189 -7.93 -19.09 -5.72
N VAL A 190 -7.50 -17.99 -5.08
CA VAL A 190 -6.29 -17.28 -5.49
C VAL A 190 -5.09 -17.77 -4.69
N LEU A 191 -4.03 -18.19 -5.39
CA LEU A 191 -2.72 -18.44 -4.82
C LEU A 191 -1.82 -17.22 -5.01
N ILE A 192 -1.27 -16.74 -3.90
CA ILE A 192 -0.33 -15.62 -3.85
C ILE A 192 1.09 -16.17 -3.84
N LEU A 193 1.90 -15.77 -4.81
CA LEU A 193 3.33 -16.02 -4.84
C LEU A 193 4.07 -14.89 -4.11
N ASP A 194 4.70 -15.23 -3.00
CA ASP A 194 5.51 -14.30 -2.21
C ASP A 194 6.64 -15.04 -1.49
N ILE A 195 7.56 -14.27 -0.93
CA ILE A 195 8.58 -14.79 -0.02
C ILE A 195 7.87 -15.30 1.23
N ARG A 196 8.32 -16.46 1.73
CA ARG A 196 7.79 -17.07 2.94
C ARG A 196 7.94 -16.10 4.12
N GLU A 197 6.90 -16.03 4.96
CA GLU A 197 6.97 -15.27 6.21
C GLU A 197 8.07 -15.87 7.10
N ASN A 198 8.98 -15.04 7.60
CA ASN A 198 10.19 -15.43 8.36
C ASN A 198 11.22 -16.26 7.57
N ALA A 199 11.26 -16.14 6.23
CA ALA A 199 12.31 -16.74 5.43
C ALA A 199 13.70 -16.29 5.90
N ARG A 200 14.65 -17.24 5.98
CA ARG A 200 16.06 -16.94 6.28
C ARG A 200 16.79 -16.37 5.06
N SER A 201 16.25 -16.59 3.88
CA SER A 201 16.83 -16.22 2.60
C SER A 201 15.76 -15.62 1.70
N ASN A 202 16.17 -14.67 0.87
CA ASN A 202 15.25 -13.95 -0.02
C ASN A 202 14.79 -14.78 -1.24
N ASP A 203 15.13 -16.07 -1.29
CA ASP A 203 14.79 -17.01 -2.36
C ASP A 203 13.79 -18.11 -1.94
N ASP A 204 13.37 -18.14 -0.67
CA ASP A 204 12.35 -19.08 -0.17
C ASP A 204 10.94 -18.62 -0.58
N LEU A 205 10.55 -18.97 -1.80
CA LEU A 205 9.25 -18.64 -2.38
C LEU A 205 8.21 -19.72 -2.08
N VAL A 206 7.00 -19.26 -1.81
CA VAL A 206 5.84 -20.12 -1.58
C VAL A 206 4.62 -19.59 -2.32
N TRP A 207 3.78 -20.51 -2.80
CA TRP A 207 2.38 -20.22 -3.07
C TRP A 207 1.62 -20.32 -1.75
N LYS A 208 0.88 -19.28 -1.40
CA LYS A 208 -0.01 -19.27 -0.23
C LYS A 208 -1.44 -18.92 -0.65
N SER A 209 -2.42 -19.62 -0.09
CA SER A 209 -3.83 -19.21 -0.20
C SER A 209 -4.07 -17.91 0.57
N VAL A 210 -5.13 -17.18 0.24
CA VAL A 210 -5.53 -15.93 0.93
C VAL A 210 -5.79 -16.16 2.43
N ASP A 211 -6.23 -17.37 2.80
CA ASP A 211 -6.46 -17.79 4.19
C ASP A 211 -5.23 -18.45 4.86
N GLU A 212 -4.12 -18.59 4.12
CA GLU A 212 -2.84 -19.18 4.55
C GLU A 212 -2.92 -20.66 4.97
N LYS A 213 -4.02 -21.37 4.67
CA LYS A 213 -4.13 -22.81 4.98
C LYS A 213 -3.35 -23.67 4.01
N THR A 214 -3.27 -23.24 2.75
CA THR A 214 -2.52 -23.94 1.71
C THR A 214 -1.21 -23.22 1.48
N VAL A 215 -0.10 -23.91 1.74
CA VAL A 215 1.26 -23.39 1.48
C VAL A 215 2.04 -24.41 0.67
N ILE A 216 2.42 -24.05 -0.55
CA ILE A 216 3.14 -24.92 -1.49
C ILE A 216 4.52 -24.30 -1.76
N PRO A 217 5.62 -25.00 -1.44
CA PRO A 217 6.96 -24.50 -1.71
C PRO A 217 7.23 -24.40 -3.21
N VAL A 218 8.01 -23.40 -3.62
CA VAL A 218 8.35 -23.15 -5.02
C VAL A 218 9.84 -23.32 -5.25
N ASN A 219 10.19 -24.18 -6.19
CA ASN A 219 11.56 -24.32 -6.66
C ASN A 219 11.76 -23.48 -7.93
N LEU A 220 12.61 -22.44 -7.83
CA LEU A 220 12.95 -21.54 -8.94
C LEU A 220 13.70 -22.22 -10.10
N ALA A 221 14.26 -23.42 -9.89
CA ALA A 221 14.95 -24.19 -10.93
C ALA A 221 14.01 -25.10 -11.73
N GLU A 222 12.81 -25.37 -11.21
CA GLU A 222 11.83 -26.26 -11.84
C GLU A 222 10.75 -25.46 -12.60
N PRO A 223 10.15 -26.06 -13.64
CA PRO A 223 8.98 -25.46 -14.28
C PRO A 223 7.82 -25.37 -13.28
N ILE A 224 6.94 -24.40 -13.49
CA ILE A 224 5.75 -24.24 -12.65
C ILE A 224 4.82 -25.41 -12.92
N ASN A 225 4.36 -26.06 -11.86
CA ASN A 225 3.44 -27.19 -11.97
C ASN A 225 2.14 -26.75 -12.66
N SER A 226 1.78 -27.42 -13.75
CA SER A 226 0.61 -27.06 -14.55
C SER A 226 -0.71 -27.14 -13.79
N ASN A 227 -0.78 -27.97 -12.75
CA ASN A 227 -1.96 -28.06 -11.88
C ASN A 227 -2.23 -26.75 -11.12
N ILE A 228 -1.23 -25.87 -10.96
CA ILE A 228 -1.38 -24.62 -10.22
C ILE A 228 -2.27 -23.66 -11.01
N TYR A 229 -1.91 -23.32 -12.25
CA TYR A 229 -2.72 -22.40 -13.07
C TYR A 229 -4.00 -23.05 -13.64
N GLN A 230 -4.12 -24.38 -13.63
CA GLN A 230 -5.36 -25.04 -14.02
C GLN A 230 -6.44 -24.97 -12.94
N ASN A 231 -6.06 -25.00 -11.66
CA ASN A 231 -7.02 -25.06 -10.54
C ASN A 231 -7.16 -23.73 -9.78
N TYR A 232 -6.16 -22.85 -9.87
CA TYR A 232 -6.10 -21.61 -9.09
C TYR A 232 -5.86 -20.41 -9.98
N ASP A 233 -6.41 -19.27 -9.56
CA ASP A 233 -6.04 -17.97 -10.11
C ASP A 233 -4.78 -17.45 -9.39
N LEU A 234 -3.89 -16.78 -10.11
CA LEU A 234 -2.60 -16.42 -9.55
C LEU A 234 -2.51 -14.92 -9.23
N CYS A 235 -1.95 -14.65 -8.06
CA CYS A 235 -1.49 -13.33 -7.65
C CYS A 235 0.03 -13.37 -7.44
N ILE A 236 0.77 -12.42 -8.01
CA ILE A 236 2.22 -12.32 -7.85
C ILE A 236 2.58 -11.01 -7.19
N THR A 237 3.47 -11.07 -6.21
CA THR A 237 4.07 -9.89 -5.59
C THR A 237 5.28 -9.38 -6.39
N GLY A 238 5.54 -8.08 -6.35
CA GLY A 238 6.73 -7.49 -6.97
C GLY A 238 8.04 -8.13 -6.52
N THR A 239 8.14 -8.55 -5.24
CA THR A 239 9.29 -9.29 -4.69
C THR A 239 9.49 -10.63 -5.38
N ALA A 240 8.42 -11.42 -5.52
CA ALA A 240 8.48 -12.70 -6.22
C ALA A 240 8.79 -12.52 -7.72
N LEU A 241 8.17 -11.53 -8.36
CA LEU A 241 8.38 -11.26 -9.79
C LEU A 241 9.87 -11.06 -10.13
N SER A 242 10.58 -10.27 -9.32
CA SER A 242 12.01 -10.01 -9.58
C SER A 242 12.91 -11.24 -9.46
N LEU A 243 12.50 -12.26 -8.70
CA LEU A 243 13.23 -13.53 -8.64
C LEU A 243 13.00 -14.39 -9.90
N PHE A 244 11.89 -14.16 -10.61
CA PHE A 244 11.54 -14.85 -11.85
C PHE A 244 12.03 -14.13 -13.12
N GLU A 245 12.36 -12.83 -13.11
CA GLU A 245 12.68 -12.04 -14.31
C GLU A 245 13.66 -12.70 -15.31
N ASN A 246 14.64 -13.48 -14.82
CA ASN A 246 15.65 -14.16 -15.63
C ASN A 246 15.44 -15.69 -15.72
N LYS A 247 14.28 -16.19 -15.34
CA LYS A 247 13.95 -17.63 -15.32
C LYS A 247 13.14 -18.03 -16.54
N PRO A 248 13.34 -19.23 -17.12
CA PRO A 248 12.57 -19.70 -18.27
C PRO A 248 11.06 -19.71 -18.05
N SER A 249 10.62 -19.94 -16.81
CA SER A 249 9.22 -20.01 -16.40
C SER A 249 8.52 -18.65 -16.32
N VAL A 250 9.25 -17.52 -16.43
CA VAL A 250 8.66 -16.18 -16.27
C VAL A 250 7.57 -15.89 -17.30
N LYS A 251 7.75 -16.33 -18.54
CA LYS A 251 6.77 -16.10 -19.60
C LYS A 251 5.45 -16.78 -19.26
N GLU A 252 5.52 -18.07 -18.91
CA GLU A 252 4.34 -18.85 -18.52
C GLU A 252 3.67 -18.26 -17.28
N LEU A 253 4.46 -17.83 -16.30
CA LEU A 253 3.98 -17.20 -15.09
C LEU A 253 3.19 -15.91 -15.39
N LEU A 254 3.78 -15.01 -16.19
CA LEU A 254 3.13 -13.75 -16.58
C LEU A 254 1.85 -13.97 -17.39
N THR A 255 1.84 -14.97 -18.28
CA THR A 255 0.68 -15.26 -19.11
C THR A 255 -0.47 -15.92 -18.35
N HIS A 256 -0.24 -16.48 -17.16
CA HIS A 256 -1.30 -17.10 -16.34
C HIS A 256 -1.66 -16.30 -15.08
N THR A 257 -1.05 -15.14 -14.85
CA THR A 257 -1.31 -14.32 -13.66
C THR A 257 -2.37 -13.25 -13.92
N TRP A 258 -3.31 -13.13 -12.99
CA TRP A 258 -4.43 -12.19 -13.07
C TRP A 258 -4.21 -10.94 -12.23
N VAL A 259 -3.50 -11.08 -11.10
CA VAL A 259 -3.28 -10.00 -10.14
C VAL A 259 -1.80 -9.82 -9.85
N TYR A 260 -1.30 -8.60 -9.99
CA TYR A 260 0.05 -8.21 -9.61
C TYR A 260 -0.04 -7.20 -8.47
N ALA A 261 0.56 -7.51 -7.33
CA ALA A 261 0.49 -6.70 -6.11
C ALA A 261 1.87 -6.23 -5.67
N ARG A 262 1.92 -5.11 -4.94
CA ARG A 262 3.18 -4.48 -4.48
C ARG A 262 4.21 -4.26 -5.59
N VAL A 263 3.75 -4.00 -6.82
CA VAL A 263 4.67 -3.77 -7.94
C VAL A 263 5.14 -2.32 -7.99
N SER A 264 6.41 -2.14 -8.34
CA SER A 264 6.97 -0.81 -8.59
C SER A 264 6.55 -0.27 -9.97
N PRO A 265 6.63 1.05 -10.22
CA PRO A 265 6.36 1.62 -11.54
C PRO A 265 7.15 0.94 -12.68
N GLY A 266 8.44 0.63 -12.44
CA GLY A 266 9.26 -0.08 -13.43
C GLY A 266 8.79 -1.53 -13.68
N GLN A 267 8.29 -2.21 -12.65
CA GLN A 267 7.72 -3.55 -12.81
C GLN A 267 6.40 -3.54 -13.60
N LYS A 268 5.57 -2.49 -13.45
CA LYS A 268 4.37 -2.32 -14.29
C LYS A 268 4.73 -2.27 -15.77
N GLU A 269 5.76 -1.51 -16.10
CA GLU A 269 6.30 -1.40 -17.47
C GLU A 269 6.83 -2.75 -17.98
N TYR A 270 7.57 -3.47 -17.13
CA TYR A 270 8.11 -4.79 -17.45
C TYR A 270 6.99 -5.80 -17.77
N ILE A 271 5.98 -5.93 -16.90
CA ILE A 271 4.85 -6.86 -17.07
C ILE A 271 4.17 -6.60 -18.42
N LEU A 272 3.88 -5.33 -18.70
CA LEU A 272 3.19 -4.94 -19.93
C LEU A 272 4.02 -5.22 -21.18
N THR A 273 5.32 -4.94 -21.13
CA THR A 273 6.26 -5.21 -22.23
C THR A 273 6.41 -6.70 -22.48
N ALA A 274 6.47 -7.51 -21.42
CA ALA A 274 6.54 -8.97 -21.53
C ALA A 274 5.28 -9.57 -22.15
N LEU A 275 4.08 -9.08 -21.78
CA LEU A 275 2.82 -9.50 -22.42
C LEU A 275 2.79 -9.10 -23.90
N LYS A 276 3.25 -7.90 -24.24
CA LYS A 276 3.39 -7.45 -25.63
C LYS A 276 4.35 -8.35 -26.43
N GLN A 277 5.51 -8.69 -25.87
CA GLN A 277 6.48 -9.61 -26.48
C GLN A 277 5.96 -11.05 -26.61
N ALA A 278 5.04 -11.46 -25.73
CA ALA A 278 4.35 -12.74 -25.83
C ALA A 278 3.30 -12.78 -26.96
N GLY A 279 3.04 -11.65 -27.63
CA GLY A 279 2.17 -11.55 -28.81
C GLY A 279 0.78 -10.98 -28.52
N TYR A 280 0.50 -10.54 -27.28
CA TYR A 280 -0.79 -9.93 -26.94
C TYR A 280 -0.86 -8.45 -27.37
N THR A 281 -2.04 -8.02 -27.83
CA THR A 281 -2.37 -6.60 -27.90
C THR A 281 -2.75 -6.12 -26.50
N THR A 282 -2.12 -5.03 -26.05
CA THR A 282 -2.18 -4.57 -24.67
C THR A 282 -2.82 -3.19 -24.56
N LEU A 283 -3.74 -3.05 -23.62
CA LEU A 283 -4.33 -1.79 -23.19
C LEU A 283 -3.96 -1.57 -21.72
N MET A 284 -3.53 -0.36 -21.37
CA MET A 284 -3.28 0.05 -19.98
C MET A 284 -4.23 1.20 -19.63
N CYS A 285 -4.94 1.07 -18.52
CA CYS A 285 -5.79 2.13 -17.95
C CYS A 285 -5.25 2.49 -16.56
N GLY A 286 -5.01 3.77 -16.30
CA GLY A 286 -4.48 4.25 -15.01
C GLY A 286 -4.72 5.75 -14.83
N ASP A 287 -4.60 6.25 -13.61
CA ASP A 287 -4.95 7.62 -13.22
C ASP A 287 -3.73 8.50 -12.88
N GLY A 288 -2.52 7.93 -12.87
CA GLY A 288 -1.41 8.53 -12.13
C GLY A 288 -0.05 8.58 -12.80
N THR A 289 0.84 9.32 -12.14
CA THR A 289 2.28 9.42 -12.41
C THR A 289 3.00 8.08 -12.31
N ASN A 290 2.50 7.17 -11.47
CA ASN A 290 3.05 5.82 -11.27
C ASN A 290 2.83 4.88 -12.47
N ASP A 291 1.88 5.20 -13.35
CA ASP A 291 1.50 4.36 -14.49
C ASP A 291 2.03 4.91 -15.81
N VAL A 292 2.72 6.06 -15.81
CA VAL A 292 3.18 6.75 -17.03
C VAL A 292 4.04 5.84 -17.91
N GLY A 293 4.96 5.08 -17.32
CA GLY A 293 5.80 4.13 -18.05
C GLY A 293 4.96 3.06 -18.76
N ALA A 294 4.07 2.40 -18.01
CA ALA A 294 3.19 1.37 -18.55
C ALA A 294 2.20 1.93 -19.60
N LEU A 295 1.57 3.08 -19.34
CA LEU A 295 0.68 3.75 -20.29
C LEU A 295 1.37 4.02 -21.63
N LYS A 296 2.65 4.42 -21.60
CA LYS A 296 3.43 4.70 -22.80
C LYS A 296 3.84 3.43 -23.57
N GLN A 297 4.08 2.32 -22.89
CA GLN A 297 4.48 1.06 -23.54
C GLN A 297 3.30 0.26 -24.12
N ALA A 298 2.10 0.51 -23.62
CA ALA A 298 0.88 -0.12 -24.10
C ALA A 298 0.67 0.14 -25.59
N HIS A 299 -0.05 -0.76 -26.28
CA HIS A 299 -0.54 -0.41 -27.61
C HIS A 299 -1.59 0.71 -27.52
N ILE A 300 -2.38 0.68 -26.44
CA ILE A 300 -3.40 1.69 -26.14
C ILE A 300 -3.25 2.11 -24.67
N GLY A 301 -2.92 3.38 -24.42
CA GLY A 301 -2.86 3.95 -23.09
C GLY A 301 -4.07 4.85 -22.83
N VAL A 302 -4.79 4.61 -21.73
CA VAL A 302 -5.94 5.42 -21.29
C VAL A 302 -5.62 6.03 -19.93
N ALA A 303 -5.57 7.35 -19.88
CA ALA A 303 -5.37 8.09 -18.64
C ALA A 303 -6.73 8.55 -18.09
N LEU A 304 -7.07 8.13 -16.88
CA LEU A 304 -8.27 8.58 -16.17
C LEU A 304 -7.96 9.90 -15.47
N LEU A 305 -8.78 10.91 -15.73
CA LEU A 305 -8.71 12.21 -15.04
C LEU A 305 -9.86 12.31 -14.05
N ASP A 306 -9.60 12.93 -12.90
CA ASP A 306 -10.66 13.31 -11.96
C ASP A 306 -11.42 14.51 -12.52
N GLY A 307 -12.73 14.32 -12.72
CA GLY A 307 -13.64 15.39 -13.10
C GLY A 307 -15.08 14.92 -12.96
N LYS A 308 -15.91 15.70 -12.28
CA LYS A 308 -17.34 15.43 -12.29
C LYS A 308 -17.91 15.82 -13.67
N PRO A 309 -19.01 15.20 -14.12
CA PRO A 309 -19.70 15.62 -15.34
C PRO A 309 -20.05 17.12 -15.34
N GLU A 310 -20.28 17.68 -14.15
CA GLU A 310 -20.53 19.11 -13.92
C GLU A 310 -19.30 19.99 -14.20
N ASP A 311 -18.10 19.51 -13.85
CA ASP A 311 -16.84 20.22 -14.10
C ASP A 311 -16.55 20.26 -15.61
N LEU A 312 -16.82 19.16 -16.31
CA LEU A 312 -16.70 19.08 -17.77
C LEU A 312 -17.69 20.00 -18.49
N LYS A 313 -18.93 20.10 -18.01
CA LYS A 313 -19.93 21.05 -18.56
C LYS A 313 -19.49 22.50 -18.41
N LYS A 314 -18.97 22.87 -17.24
CA LYS A 314 -18.43 24.24 -17.04
C LYS A 314 -17.25 24.50 -17.97
N ILE A 315 -16.32 23.56 -18.12
CA ILE A 315 -15.19 23.72 -19.05
C ILE A 315 -15.67 23.91 -20.50
N ALA A 316 -16.70 23.17 -20.92
CA ALA A 316 -17.29 23.28 -22.25
C ALA A 316 -18.06 24.59 -22.46
N GLU A 317 -18.65 25.18 -21.42
CA GLU A 317 -19.33 26.49 -21.48
C GLU A 317 -18.37 27.69 -21.52
N TYR A 318 -17.10 27.49 -21.13
CA TYR A 318 -16.04 28.51 -21.16
C TYR A 318 -15.12 28.41 -22.40
N GLN A 319 -15.37 27.48 -23.32
CA GLN A 319 -14.72 27.38 -24.64
C GLN A 319 -15.61 27.94 -25.75
#